data_AF-A0A0L7QRN3-F1
#
_entry.id   AF-A0A0L7QRN3-F1
#
_cell.length_a   1.000
_cell.length_b   1.000
_cell.length_c   1.000
_cell.angle_alpha   90.00
_cell.angle_beta   90.00
_cell.angle_gamma   90.00
#
_symmetry.space_group_name_H-M   'P 1'
#
loop_
_entity.id
_entity.type
_entity.pdbx_description
1 polymer ?
#
loop_
_entity_poly.entity_id
_entity_poly.type
_entity_poly.pdbx_seq_one_letter_code
_entity_poly.pdbx_strand_id
1 'polypeptide(L)'
;MILEIPGEGGAAKADALAAKMLEVVGGPDIKIARPSKKLEIRITGLDDSVTSKEVAVDVSSAGQCPEGEVMVVEIRFSPYRIGACWAKCPLTAARKIVSTGRIQISWLQPNKNPNVT
;
A
#
# COMPACT_ATOMS: atom_id res chain seq x y z
N MET A 1 -3.87 23.20 4.89
CA MET A 1 -2.65 23.41 5.72
C MET A 1 -1.90 22.10 5.78
N ILE A 2 -0.56 22.12 5.76
CA ILE A 2 0.29 20.92 5.89
C ILE A 2 1.21 21.15 7.09
N LEU A 3 1.30 20.16 7.98
CA LEU A 3 2.23 20.17 9.11
C LEU A 3 3.19 19.00 8.97
N GLU A 4 4.48 19.32 8.86
CA GLU A 4 5.55 18.32 8.82
C GLU A 4 6.12 18.11 10.21
N ILE A 5 6.42 16.85 10.55
CA ILE A 5 7.13 16.50 11.77
C ILE A 5 8.53 16.02 11.39
N PRO A 6 9.53 16.92 11.40
CA PRO A 6 10.91 16.55 11.10
C PRO A 6 11.53 15.74 12.25
N GLY A 7 12.58 14.98 11.92
CA GLY A 7 13.39 14.26 12.90
C GLY A 7 13.03 12.78 13.07
N GLU A 8 13.80 12.10 13.91
CA GLU A 8 13.66 10.66 14.14
C GLU A 8 12.31 10.32 14.77
N GLY A 9 11.71 9.22 14.31
CA GLY A 9 10.35 8.83 14.68
C GLY A 9 9.25 9.76 14.14
N GLY A 10 9.56 10.67 13.20
CA GLY A 10 8.60 11.62 12.64
C GLY A 10 7.33 10.97 12.08
N ALA A 11 7.45 9.78 11.48
CA ALA A 11 6.30 9.02 10.97
C ALA A 11 5.29 8.65 12.08
N ALA A 12 5.75 8.04 13.17
CA ALA A 12 4.89 7.65 14.28
C ALA A 12 4.28 8.86 15.00
N LYS A 13 5.04 9.96 15.12
CA LYS A 13 4.53 11.23 15.66
C LYS A 13 3.46 11.85 14.74
N ALA A 14 3.64 11.76 13.42
CA ALA A 14 2.67 12.28 12.46
C ALA A 14 1.37 11.46 12.49
N ASP A 15 1.48 10.14 12.70
CA ASP A 15 0.33 9.25 12.90
C ASP A 15 -0.42 9.61 14.19
N ALA A 16 0.31 9.81 15.29
CA ALA A 16 -0.28 10.22 16.57
C ALA A 16 -0.95 11.60 16.49
N LEU A 17 -0.35 12.54 15.74
CA LEU A 17 -0.94 13.84 15.49
C LEU A 17 -2.23 13.74 14.68
N ALA A 18 -2.23 12.96 13.60
CA ALA A 18 -3.41 12.77 12.76
C ALA A 18 -4.57 12.15 13.56
N ALA A 19 -4.28 11.15 14.41
CA ALA A 19 -5.28 10.56 15.31
C ALA A 19 -5.87 11.58 16.28
N LYS A 20 -5.02 12.36 16.97
CA LYS A 20 -5.49 13.42 17.88
C LYS A 20 -6.24 14.53 17.19
N MET A 21 -5.84 14.93 15.98
CA MET A 21 -6.61 15.90 15.21
C MET A 21 -8.00 15.37 14.88
N LEU A 22 -8.12 14.06 14.58
CA LEU A 22 -9.41 13.46 14.28
C LEU A 22 -10.33 13.43 15.52
N GLU A 23 -9.76 13.24 16.70
CA GLU A 23 -10.51 13.32 17.96
C GLU A 23 -10.99 14.74 18.28
N VAL A 24 -10.14 15.75 18.09
CA VAL A 24 -10.42 17.14 18.53
C VAL A 24 -11.26 17.91 17.52
N VAL A 25 -10.99 17.74 16.23
CA VAL A 25 -11.62 18.50 15.16
C VAL A 25 -12.24 17.61 14.08
N GLY A 26 -12.37 16.31 14.32
CA GLY A 26 -13.09 15.43 13.40
C GLY A 26 -14.55 15.83 13.29
N GLY A 27 -15.03 15.93 12.05
CA GLY A 27 -16.40 16.31 11.75
C GLY A 27 -16.72 16.03 10.28
N PRO A 28 -18.00 16.07 9.87
CA PRO A 28 -18.43 15.70 8.52
C PRO A 28 -17.73 16.51 7.41
N ASP A 29 -17.33 17.75 7.71
CA ASP A 29 -16.69 18.66 6.74
C ASP A 29 -15.15 18.71 6.85
N ILE A 30 -14.55 17.99 7.81
CA ILE A 30 -13.11 18.07 8.08
C ILE A 30 -12.42 16.77 7.66
N LYS A 31 -11.52 16.90 6.66
CA LYS A 31 -10.67 15.80 6.19
C LYS A 31 -9.26 15.94 6.75
N ILE A 32 -8.87 14.99 7.58
CA ILE A 32 -7.50 14.87 8.08
C ILE A 32 -6.81 13.78 7.27
N ALA A 33 -5.79 14.17 6.53
CA ALA A 33 -4.94 13.25 5.79
C ALA A 33 -3.56 13.21 6.43
N ARG A 34 -2.88 12.05 6.30
CA ARG A 34 -1.48 11.86 6.68
C ARG A 34 -0.63 11.73 5.42
N PRO A 35 -0.05 12.84 4.90
CA PRO A 35 0.79 12.79 3.72
C PRO A 35 2.05 11.96 3.99
N SER A 36 2.33 11.00 3.12
CA SER A 36 3.52 10.15 3.19
C SER A 36 4.26 10.20 1.85
N LYS A 37 5.60 10.14 1.87
CA LYS A 37 6.39 10.03 0.64
C LYS A 37 6.11 8.67 0.00
N LYS A 38 5.62 8.69 -1.24
CA LYS A 38 5.32 7.48 -2.03
C LYS A 38 6.36 7.23 -3.11
N LEU A 39 6.55 5.97 -3.48
CA LEU A 39 7.39 5.51 -4.59
C LEU A 39 6.56 4.60 -5.51
N GLU A 40 6.90 4.59 -6.79
CA GLU A 40 6.34 3.68 -7.78
C GLU A 40 7.29 2.49 -7.99
N ILE A 41 6.74 1.28 -7.89
CA ILE A 41 7.44 0.02 -8.16
C ILE A 41 6.79 -0.68 -9.34
N ARG A 42 7.59 -1.32 -10.19
CA ARG A 42 7.11 -2.12 -11.30
C ARG A 42 6.98 -3.57 -10.86
N ILE A 43 5.82 -4.16 -11.09
CA ILE A 43 5.53 -5.57 -10.83
C ILE A 43 5.37 -6.25 -12.19
N THR A 44 6.03 -7.38 -12.38
CA THR A 44 6.08 -8.12 -13.65
C THR A 44 5.93 -9.61 -13.38
N GLY A 45 5.52 -10.38 -14.38
CA GLY A 45 5.32 -11.83 -14.21
C GLY A 45 3.95 -12.16 -13.62
N LEU A 46 2.97 -11.27 -13.81
CA LEU A 46 1.60 -11.50 -13.37
C LEU A 46 0.92 -12.45 -14.34
N ASP A 47 0.15 -13.39 -13.81
CA ASP A 47 -0.76 -14.21 -14.59
C ASP A 47 -1.97 -13.39 -15.09
N ASP A 48 -2.62 -13.83 -16.15
CA ASP A 48 -3.74 -13.10 -16.77
C ASP A 48 -5.03 -13.13 -15.94
N SER A 49 -5.12 -13.98 -14.93
CA SER A 49 -6.22 -13.95 -13.96
C SER A 49 -6.07 -12.85 -12.91
N VAL A 50 -4.88 -12.25 -12.77
CA VAL A 50 -4.58 -11.31 -11.69
C VAL A 50 -5.25 -9.96 -11.92
N THR A 51 -5.94 -9.47 -10.89
CA THR A 51 -6.58 -8.15 -10.87
C THR A 51 -5.73 -7.11 -10.15
N SER A 52 -5.90 -5.82 -10.50
CA SER A 52 -5.22 -4.71 -9.80
C SER A 52 -5.54 -4.67 -8.31
N LYS A 53 -6.71 -5.18 -7.89
CA LYS A 53 -7.13 -5.25 -6.49
C LYS A 53 -6.33 -6.29 -5.72
N GLU A 54 -6.13 -7.48 -6.29
CA GLU A 54 -5.29 -8.51 -5.68
C GLU A 54 -3.84 -8.03 -5.54
N VAL A 55 -3.31 -7.39 -6.58
CA VAL A 55 -1.99 -6.75 -6.51
C VAL A 55 -1.93 -5.74 -5.36
N ALA A 56 -2.97 -4.91 -5.17
CA ALA A 56 -2.99 -3.91 -4.10
C ALA A 56 -2.95 -4.56 -2.71
N VAL A 57 -3.76 -5.61 -2.49
CA VAL A 57 -3.79 -6.40 -1.24
C VAL A 57 -2.43 -7.03 -0.97
N ASP A 58 -1.82 -7.66 -1.96
CA ASP A 58 -0.56 -8.38 -1.81
C ASP A 58 0.62 -7.42 -1.60
N VAL A 59 0.65 -6.30 -2.31
CA VAL A 59 1.62 -5.21 -2.10
C VAL A 59 1.45 -4.59 -0.72
N SER A 60 0.21 -4.39 -0.27
CA SER A 60 -0.10 -3.87 1.06
C SER A 60 0.43 -4.80 2.15
N SER A 61 0.18 -6.11 2.00
CA SER A 61 0.63 -7.16 2.90
C SER A 61 2.17 -7.27 2.93
N ALA A 62 2.82 -7.35 1.77
CA ALA A 62 4.28 -7.44 1.66
C ALA A 62 4.99 -6.16 2.16
N GLY A 63 4.40 -4.99 1.87
CA GLY A 63 4.89 -3.69 2.30
C GLY A 63 4.59 -3.35 3.76
N GLN A 64 3.72 -4.13 4.43
CA GLN A 64 3.18 -3.83 5.76
C GLN A 64 2.64 -2.39 5.85
N CYS A 65 1.85 -2.00 4.86
CA CYS A 65 1.19 -0.70 4.82
C CYS A 65 -0.33 -0.88 4.68
N PRO A 66 -1.14 0.17 4.90
CA PRO A 66 -2.58 0.11 4.66
C PRO A 66 -2.90 0.01 3.16
N GLU A 67 -3.93 -0.76 2.80
CA GLU A 67 -4.34 -0.96 1.40
C GLU A 67 -4.69 0.36 0.71
N GLY A 68 -5.33 1.28 1.43
CA GLY A 68 -5.67 2.63 0.93
C GLY A 68 -4.46 3.51 0.60
N GLU A 69 -3.25 3.14 1.04
CA GLU A 69 -2.02 3.84 0.65
C GLU A 69 -1.41 3.30 -0.65
N VAL A 70 -1.86 2.14 -1.12
CA VAL A 70 -1.41 1.45 -2.33
C VAL A 70 -2.34 1.80 -3.50
N MET A 71 -1.77 2.28 -4.60
CA MET A 71 -2.50 2.52 -5.84
C MET A 71 -1.86 1.71 -6.95
N VAL A 72 -2.64 0.87 -7.61
CA VAL A 72 -2.18 0.02 -8.70
C VAL A 72 -2.75 0.56 -10.00
N VAL A 73 -1.85 0.89 -10.94
CA VAL A 73 -2.22 1.24 -12.32
C VAL A 73 -2.67 -0.04 -13.03
N GLU A 74 -3.56 0.10 -14.02
CA GLU A 74 -4.05 -0.99 -14.87
C GLU A 74 -2.94 -1.96 -15.28
N ILE A 75 -3.24 -3.27 -15.15
CA ILE A 75 -2.33 -4.33 -15.55
C ILE A 75 -2.33 -4.43 -17.07
N ARG A 76 -1.14 -4.35 -17.66
CA ARG A 76 -0.95 -4.54 -19.10
C ARG A 76 -0.39 -5.93 -19.35
N PHE A 77 -1.09 -6.68 -20.20
CA PHE A 77 -0.69 -8.02 -20.61
C PHE A 77 0.06 -7.99 -21.94
N SER A 78 1.14 -8.76 -22.01
CA SER A 78 1.84 -9.05 -23.26
C SER A 78 1.09 -10.14 -24.06
N PRO A 79 1.39 -10.31 -25.37
CA PRO A 79 0.81 -11.39 -26.17
C PRO A 79 1.06 -12.81 -25.60
N TYR A 80 2.06 -12.97 -24.74
CA TYR A 80 2.38 -14.21 -24.04
C TYR A 80 1.62 -14.37 -22.70
N ARG A 81 0.55 -13.60 -22.47
CA ARG A 81 -0.28 -13.59 -21.23
C ARG A 81 0.49 -13.27 -19.95
N ILE A 82 1.71 -12.75 -20.06
CA ILE A 82 2.46 -12.23 -18.90
C ILE A 82 2.12 -10.76 -18.70
N GLY A 83 1.57 -10.45 -17.53
CA GLY A 83 1.17 -9.12 -17.09
C GLY A 83 2.25 -8.34 -16.36
N ALA A 84 2.17 -7.01 -16.47
CA ALA A 84 2.94 -6.08 -15.67
C ALA A 84 2.09 -4.86 -15.28
N CYS A 85 2.35 -4.31 -14.10
CA CYS A 85 1.72 -3.09 -13.62
C CYS A 85 2.69 -2.22 -12.81
N TRP A 86 2.25 -1.00 -12.54
CA TRP A 86 2.91 -0.08 -11.62
C TRP A 86 2.09 0.03 -10.35
N ALA A 87 2.74 -0.16 -9.19
CA ALA A 87 2.13 0.06 -7.89
C ALA A 87 2.81 1.24 -7.19
N LYS A 88 2.02 2.23 -6.80
CA LYS A 88 2.46 3.37 -5.98
C LYS A 88 2.14 3.08 -4.53
N CYS A 89 3.16 3.02 -3.68
CA CYS A 89 3.03 2.72 -2.25
C CYS A 89 3.96 3.60 -1.42
N PRO A 90 3.82 3.64 -0.08
CA PRO A 90 4.72 4.40 0.79
C PRO A 90 6.19 3.97 0.60
N LEU A 91 7.13 4.92 0.72
CA LEU A 91 8.56 4.65 0.52
C LEU A 91 9.08 3.50 1.41
N THR A 92 8.61 3.42 2.65
CA THR A 92 8.96 2.36 3.59
C THR A 92 8.49 0.99 3.10
N ALA A 93 7.27 0.90 2.59
CA ALA A 93 6.71 -0.31 1.99
C ALA A 93 7.48 -0.70 0.72
N ALA A 94 7.72 0.26 -0.18
CA ALA A 94 8.46 0.04 -1.42
C ALA A 94 9.87 -0.51 -1.15
N ARG A 95 10.59 0.06 -0.16
CA ARG A 95 11.92 -0.43 0.23
C ARG A 95 11.90 -1.88 0.72
N LYS A 96 10.91 -2.26 1.54
CA LYS A 96 10.76 -3.64 1.99
C LYS A 96 10.53 -4.58 0.82
N ILE A 97 9.58 -4.24 -0.05
CA ILE A 97 9.24 -5.04 -1.23
C ILE A 97 10.46 -5.25 -2.13
N VAL A 98 11.19 -4.17 -2.44
CA VAL A 98 12.39 -4.24 -3.27
C VAL A 98 13.52 -5.03 -2.59
N SER A 99 13.67 -4.92 -1.26
CA SER A 99 14.68 -5.69 -0.52
C SER A 99 14.42 -7.20 -0.53
N THR A 100 13.15 -7.63 -0.58
CA THR A 100 12.77 -9.04 -0.74
C THR A 100 13.00 -9.50 -2.18
N GLY A 101 12.95 -8.59 -3.16
CA GLY A 101 13.23 -8.84 -4.59
C GLY A 101 12.15 -9.62 -5.34
N ARG A 102 11.28 -10.34 -4.62
CA ARG A 102 10.11 -11.04 -5.16
C ARG A 102 8.93 -10.88 -4.21
N ILE A 103 7.75 -10.70 -4.79
CA ILE A 103 6.48 -10.74 -4.08
C ILE A 103 5.61 -11.79 -4.76
N GLN A 104 4.87 -12.55 -3.95
CA GLN A 104 3.87 -13.47 -4.48
C GLN A 104 2.58 -12.69 -4.65
N ILE A 105 2.09 -12.67 -5.89
CA ILE A 105 0.76 -12.15 -6.24
C ILE A 105 -0.10 -13.38 -6.57
N SER A 106 -1.30 -13.47 -5.99
CA SER A 106 -2.20 -14.65 -5.92
C SER A 106 -2.09 -15.72 -7.04
N TRP A 107 -2.06 -17.03 -6.71
CA TRP A 107 -3.27 -17.89 -6.75
C TRP A 107 -3.68 -18.63 -5.45
N LEU A 108 -2.87 -18.68 -4.38
CA LEU A 108 -3.33 -19.18 -3.07
C LEU A 108 -2.54 -18.51 -1.94
N GLN A 109 -3.05 -17.41 -1.38
CA GLN A 109 -2.66 -17.05 -0.02
C GLN A 109 -3.43 -17.93 0.98
N PRO A 110 -2.78 -18.40 2.06
CA PRO A 110 -3.48 -19.09 3.13
C PRO A 110 -4.51 -18.14 3.73
N ASN A 111 -5.76 -18.58 3.69
CA ASN A 111 -6.94 -18.00 4.32
C ASN A 111 -6.61 -17.27 5.63
N LYS A 112 -6.63 -15.93 5.64
CA LYS A 112 -6.71 -15.13 6.86
C LYS A 112 -8.18 -14.92 7.22
N ASN A 113 -8.90 -15.99 7.57
CA ASN A 113 -10.15 -15.87 8.33
C ASN A 113 -9.81 -15.94 9.81
N PRO A 114 -9.97 -14.86 10.59
CA PRO A 114 -9.83 -14.93 12.04
C PRO A 114 -11.03 -15.57 12.76
N ASN A 115 -11.98 -16.19 12.03
CA ASN A 115 -13.22 -16.73 12.60
C ASN A 115 -13.53 -18.16 12.11
N VAL A 116 -12.64 -19.10 12.38
CA VAL A 116 -13.04 -20.51 12.51
C VAL A 116 -12.41 -21.04 13.79
N THR A 117 -13.23 -21.07 14.83
CA THR A 117 -13.03 -21.78 16.10
C THR A 117 -13.35 -23.25 15.91
#